data_AF-A0A9W9YGH3-F1
#
_entry.id   AF-A0A9W9YGH3-F1
#
_cell.length_a   1.000
_cell.length_b   1.000
_cell.length_c   1.000
_cell.angle_alpha   90.00
_cell.angle_beta   90.00
_cell.angle_gamma   90.00
#
_symmetry.space_group_name_H-M   'P 1'
#
loop_
_entity.id
_entity.type
_entity.pdbx_description
1 polymer ?
#
loop_
_entity_poly.entity_id
_entity_poly.type
_entity_poly.pdbx_seq_one_letter_code
_entity_poly.pdbx_strand_id
1 'polypeptide(L)'
;MGALVTHTWTVEQDQLQNERRKKATVLQVAPTPPASPAPLAPSAEELVESNAPEVAEIEKPIVTDVTHLEIPADLALVFANIQGWSLAHGASVQENKGDMIKHDYATSKLPDDINDFPFSKFVQDHFQSEQQWRMLRAPLRNSLLHIKYSDSVMAIGLFQLVMRFMDDESITGAKEFAVGNYLVQMGIFKPELREEMYCHLCNQTWGNYSDASNERGWLLLALFLCCFAPSSRLYKHLLKYVF
;
A
#
# COMPACT_ATOMS: atom_id res chain seq x y z
N MET A 1 56.13 60.94 -55.72
CA MET A 1 57.07 59.99 -55.09
C MET A 1 56.35 59.31 -53.94
N GLY A 2 56.12 57.99 -53.99
CA GLY A 2 55.51 57.25 -52.87
C GLY A 2 54.61 56.06 -53.22
N ALA A 3 54.50 55.66 -54.50
CA ALA A 3 53.54 54.62 -54.94
C ALA A 3 54.18 53.32 -55.48
N LEU A 4 55.47 53.06 -55.24
CA LEU A 4 56.17 51.90 -55.81
C LEU A 4 56.80 50.94 -54.79
N VAL A 5 56.55 51.12 -53.49
CA VAL A 5 57.13 50.25 -52.45
C VAL A 5 56.06 49.46 -51.68
N THR A 6 54.76 49.68 -51.92
CA THR A 6 53.68 48.95 -51.20
C THR A 6 53.05 47.82 -52.00
N HIS A 7 53.32 47.70 -53.30
CA HIS A 7 52.75 46.64 -54.14
C HIS A 7 53.63 45.38 -54.27
N THR A 8 54.92 45.44 -53.93
CA THR A 8 55.83 44.29 -54.03
C THR A 8 55.79 43.38 -52.80
N TRP A 9 55.48 43.92 -51.61
CA TRP A 9 55.42 43.14 -50.37
C TRP A 9 54.17 42.27 -50.22
N THR A 10 53.06 42.65 -50.86
CA THR A 10 51.79 41.91 -50.75
C THR A 10 51.79 40.64 -51.61
N VAL A 11 52.45 40.67 -52.77
CA VAL A 11 52.53 39.52 -53.69
C VAL A 11 53.44 38.40 -53.14
N GLU A 12 54.49 38.75 -52.41
CA GLU A 12 55.44 37.78 -51.85
C GLU A 12 54.86 37.03 -50.64
N GLN A 13 54.02 37.68 -49.83
CA GLN A 13 53.29 37.06 -48.72
C GLN A 13 52.22 36.06 -49.21
N ASP A 14 51.49 36.39 -50.28
CA ASP A 14 50.48 35.50 -50.86
C ASP A 14 51.11 34.26 -51.52
N GLN A 15 52.28 34.41 -52.17
CA GLN A 15 53.05 33.28 -52.72
C GLN A 15 53.52 32.33 -51.61
N LEU A 16 54.01 32.85 -50.48
CA LEU A 16 54.44 32.05 -49.33
C LEU A 16 53.29 31.33 -48.62
N GLN A 17 52.11 31.96 -48.50
CA GLN A 17 50.91 31.29 -47.96
C GLN A 17 50.38 30.20 -48.92
N ASN A 18 50.42 30.44 -50.23
CA ASN A 18 49.95 29.45 -51.21
C ASN A 18 50.90 28.24 -51.30
N GLU A 19 52.22 28.44 -51.20
CA GLU A 19 53.21 27.36 -51.05
C GLU A 19 53.00 26.53 -49.78
N ARG A 20 52.69 27.18 -48.64
CA ARG A 20 52.38 26.47 -47.38
C ARG A 20 51.08 25.67 -47.48
N ARG A 21 50.05 26.21 -48.14
CA ARG A 21 48.78 25.52 -48.36
C ARG A 21 48.91 24.33 -49.32
N LYS A 22 49.76 24.46 -50.35
CA LYS A 22 50.09 23.37 -51.27
C LYS A 22 50.92 22.27 -50.61
N LYS A 23 51.84 22.61 -49.69
CA LYS A 23 52.62 21.60 -48.93
C LYS A 23 51.81 20.89 -47.85
N ALA A 24 50.82 21.56 -47.23
CA ALA A 24 49.94 20.93 -46.24
C ALA A 24 48.87 20.01 -46.88
N THR A 25 48.50 20.24 -48.14
CA THR A 25 47.50 19.42 -48.86
C THR A 25 48.09 18.12 -49.43
N VAL A 26 49.43 17.96 -49.46
CA VAL A 26 50.11 16.82 -50.12
C VAL A 26 50.59 15.74 -49.15
N LEU A 27 50.60 15.99 -47.83
CA LEU A 27 50.85 14.95 -46.82
C LEU A 27 49.55 14.52 -46.13
N GLN A 28 48.73 13.74 -46.83
CA GLN A 28 47.92 12.63 -46.27
C GLN A 28 46.89 12.14 -47.30
N VAL A 29 47.36 11.69 -48.47
CA VAL A 29 46.56 10.78 -49.30
C VAL A 29 47.51 9.76 -49.94
N ALA A 30 47.66 8.60 -49.30
CA ALA A 30 48.03 7.35 -49.95
C ALA A 30 47.14 6.24 -49.37
N PRO A 31 46.57 5.34 -50.21
CA PRO A 31 45.37 4.59 -49.87
C PRO A 31 45.65 3.25 -49.19
N THR A 32 44.81 2.87 -48.23
CA THR A 32 44.73 1.55 -47.60
C THR A 32 43.69 0.64 -48.30
N PRO A 33 43.88 -0.69 -48.30
CA PRO A 33 43.02 -1.65 -49.03
C PRO A 33 41.68 -1.91 -48.32
N PRO A 34 40.63 -2.42 -49.02
CA PRO A 34 39.30 -2.62 -48.42
C PRO A 34 39.02 -4.04 -47.88
N ALA A 35 38.10 -4.09 -46.91
CA ALA A 35 37.32 -5.20 -46.32
C ALA A 35 38.09 -6.18 -45.38
N SER A 36 37.62 -6.52 -44.17
CA SER A 36 36.25 -6.84 -43.72
C SER A 36 36.05 -6.55 -42.20
N PRO A 37 34.83 -6.33 -41.69
CA PRO A 37 34.60 -5.81 -40.33
C PRO A 37 34.56 -6.90 -39.24
N ALA A 38 35.17 -6.60 -38.09
CA ALA A 38 34.99 -7.32 -36.83
C ALA A 38 33.84 -6.71 -36.01
N PRO A 39 33.16 -7.47 -35.13
CA PRO A 39 31.93 -7.04 -34.47
C PRO A 39 32.18 -5.95 -33.42
N LEU A 40 31.21 -5.03 -33.33
CA LEU A 40 31.15 -3.87 -32.45
C LEU A 40 31.30 -4.26 -30.96
N ALA A 41 32.23 -3.59 -30.27
CA ALA A 41 32.24 -3.50 -28.80
C ALA A 41 31.08 -2.62 -28.33
N PRO A 42 30.42 -2.91 -27.18
CA PRO A 42 29.34 -2.09 -26.67
C PRO A 42 29.87 -0.75 -26.14
N SER A 43 29.04 0.27 -26.34
CA SER A 43 29.23 1.68 -26.03
C SER A 43 29.52 1.95 -24.55
N ALA A 44 30.24 3.05 -24.30
CA ALA A 44 30.52 3.62 -22.99
C ALA A 44 29.25 4.17 -22.30
N GLU A 45 28.47 3.28 -21.72
CA GLU A 45 27.49 3.56 -20.66
C GLU A 45 27.78 2.66 -19.44
N GLU A 46 28.95 2.84 -18.86
CA GLU A 46 29.26 2.39 -17.50
C GLU A 46 30.24 3.41 -16.92
N LEU A 47 30.15 3.68 -15.62
CA LEU A 47 30.82 4.74 -14.84
C LEU A 47 29.98 6.01 -14.56
N VAL A 48 28.81 5.82 -13.96
CA VAL A 48 28.37 6.67 -12.83
C VAL A 48 28.02 5.74 -11.67
N GLU A 49 29.05 5.17 -11.07
CA GLU A 49 28.97 4.52 -9.76
C GLU A 49 29.21 5.61 -8.71
N SER A 50 28.11 6.22 -8.26
CA SER A 50 28.11 7.21 -7.19
C SER A 50 27.12 6.79 -6.11
N ASN A 51 27.65 6.06 -5.13
CA ASN A 51 27.19 5.94 -3.75
C ASN A 51 25.67 6.02 -3.53
N ALA A 52 24.97 4.93 -3.81
CA ALA A 52 23.74 4.60 -3.09
C ALA A 52 24.15 4.13 -1.68
N PRO A 53 23.68 4.77 -0.59
CA PRO A 53 23.92 4.23 0.73
C PRO A 53 23.15 2.90 0.86
N GLU A 54 23.94 1.84 1.03
CA GLU A 54 23.69 0.66 1.87
C GLU A 54 22.23 0.47 2.31
N VAL A 55 21.58 -0.49 1.63
CA VAL A 55 20.37 -1.13 2.09
C VAL A 55 20.57 -1.67 3.50
N ALA A 56 19.55 -1.52 4.34
CA ALA A 56 19.33 -2.30 5.56
C ALA A 56 20.07 -1.88 6.85
N GLU A 57 19.81 -0.67 7.35
CA GLU A 57 19.17 -0.66 8.67
C GLU A 57 17.73 -1.10 8.47
N ILE A 58 17.55 -2.42 8.43
CA ILE A 58 16.28 -3.04 8.78
C ILE A 58 16.01 -2.49 10.19
N GLU A 59 15.16 -1.47 10.30
CA GLU A 59 14.27 -1.35 11.45
C GLU A 59 13.76 -2.77 11.62
N LYS A 60 14.30 -3.52 12.58
CA LYS A 60 13.84 -4.88 12.88
C LYS A 60 12.33 -4.72 12.93
N PRO A 61 11.56 -5.27 11.98
CA PRO A 61 10.14 -5.03 11.98
C PRO A 61 9.71 -5.53 13.35
N ILE A 62 9.16 -4.64 14.16
CA ILE A 62 8.53 -5.03 15.41
C ILE A 62 7.32 -5.84 14.97
N VAL A 63 7.56 -7.11 14.64
CA VAL A 63 6.53 -8.10 14.44
C VAL A 63 6.13 -8.44 15.85
N THR A 64 5.06 -7.82 16.30
CA THR A 64 4.49 -8.20 17.57
C THR A 64 3.98 -9.62 17.39
N ASP A 65 4.48 -10.54 18.22
CA ASP A 65 3.88 -11.85 18.31
C ASP A 65 2.46 -11.68 18.83
N VAL A 66 1.50 -11.84 17.93
CA VAL A 66 0.10 -11.61 18.24
C VAL A 66 -0.37 -12.57 19.33
N THR A 67 0.21 -13.76 19.50
CA THR A 67 -0.25 -14.72 20.52
C THR A 67 -0.21 -14.16 21.94
N HIS A 68 0.63 -13.16 22.19
CA HIS A 68 0.81 -12.51 23.49
C HIS A 68 -0.12 -11.32 23.73
N LEU A 69 -0.86 -10.83 22.73
CA LEU A 69 -1.79 -9.71 22.97
C LEU A 69 -2.97 -10.17 23.83
N GLU A 70 -3.45 -9.23 24.65
CA GLU A 70 -4.49 -9.49 25.64
C GLU A 70 -5.80 -9.91 24.95
N ILE A 71 -6.38 -11.01 25.44
CA ILE A 71 -7.76 -11.40 25.11
C ILE A 71 -8.64 -10.87 26.24
N PRO A 72 -9.75 -10.17 25.94
CA PRO A 72 -10.71 -9.73 26.95
C PRO A 72 -11.14 -10.88 27.88
N ALA A 73 -11.23 -10.62 29.19
CA ALA A 73 -11.46 -11.65 30.20
C ALA A 73 -12.73 -12.49 29.92
N ASP A 74 -13.81 -11.85 29.47
CA ASP A 74 -15.06 -12.52 29.12
C ASP A 74 -14.85 -13.53 27.98
N LEU A 75 -14.03 -13.19 26.99
CA LEU A 75 -13.71 -14.05 25.86
C LEU A 75 -12.74 -15.16 26.24
N ALA A 76 -11.78 -14.88 27.13
CA ALA A 76 -10.90 -15.90 27.69
C ALA A 76 -11.69 -16.96 28.49
N LEU A 77 -12.73 -16.55 29.21
CA LEU A 77 -13.64 -17.47 29.90
C LEU A 77 -14.42 -18.33 28.89
N VAL A 78 -14.89 -17.75 27.79
CA VAL A 78 -15.53 -18.51 26.71
C VAL A 78 -14.55 -19.54 26.13
N PHE A 79 -13.30 -19.15 25.85
CA PHE A 79 -12.27 -20.06 25.32
C PHE A 79 -12.00 -21.25 26.24
N ALA A 80 -12.00 -21.04 27.56
CA ALA A 80 -11.82 -22.13 28.53
C ALA A 80 -12.97 -23.15 28.49
N ASN A 81 -14.18 -22.71 28.11
CA ASN A 81 -15.40 -23.52 28.13
C ASN A 81 -15.90 -23.97 26.75
N ILE A 82 -15.21 -23.60 25.66
CA ILE A 82 -15.69 -23.83 24.29
C ILE A 82 -15.45 -25.27 23.77
N GLN A 83 -14.86 -26.15 24.57
CA GLN A 83 -14.61 -27.53 24.16
C GLN A 83 -15.92 -28.27 23.87
N GLY A 84 -16.03 -28.85 22.68
CA GLY A 84 -17.25 -29.54 22.23
C GLY A 84 -18.38 -28.60 21.81
N TRP A 85 -18.13 -27.29 21.70
CA TRP A 85 -19.12 -26.36 21.18
C TRP A 85 -19.50 -26.72 19.75
N SER A 86 -20.80 -26.71 19.48
CA SER A 86 -21.36 -26.85 18.14
C SER A 86 -22.35 -25.72 17.90
N LEU A 87 -22.56 -25.38 16.62
CA LEU A 87 -23.48 -24.32 16.24
C LEU A 87 -24.92 -24.72 16.64
N ALA A 88 -25.44 -24.09 17.69
CA ALA A 88 -26.84 -24.22 18.06
C ALA A 88 -27.67 -23.75 16.84
N HIS A 89 -28.50 -24.66 16.31
CA HIS A 89 -29.30 -24.47 15.09
C HIS A 89 -28.60 -24.62 13.73
N GLY A 90 -27.36 -25.13 13.67
CA GLY A 90 -26.70 -25.41 12.38
C GLY A 90 -27.53 -26.35 11.48
N ALA A 91 -28.20 -27.34 12.07
CA ALA A 91 -29.12 -28.24 11.36
C ALA A 91 -30.52 -27.63 11.09
N SER A 92 -30.85 -26.49 11.70
CA SER A 92 -32.15 -25.82 11.55
C SER A 92 -32.15 -24.79 10.42
N VAL A 93 -30.97 -24.43 9.89
CA VAL A 93 -30.86 -23.61 8.68
C VAL A 93 -31.16 -24.49 7.47
N GLN A 94 -32.31 -24.25 6.83
CA GLN A 94 -32.67 -24.92 5.59
C GLN A 94 -32.47 -23.96 4.41
N GLU A 95 -32.04 -24.52 3.27
CA GLU A 95 -31.99 -23.78 2.02
C GLU A 95 -33.40 -23.28 1.67
N ASN A 96 -33.57 -21.96 1.66
CA ASN A 96 -34.84 -21.36 1.26
C ASN A 96 -34.93 -21.39 -0.27
N LYS A 97 -35.82 -22.23 -0.81
CA LYS A 97 -36.13 -22.31 -2.25
C LYS A 97 -37.07 -21.21 -2.76
N GLY A 98 -37.35 -20.19 -1.95
CA GLY A 98 -38.14 -19.04 -2.36
C GLY A 98 -37.51 -18.25 -3.49
N ASP A 99 -38.32 -17.44 -4.17
CA ASP A 99 -37.83 -16.53 -5.20
C ASP A 99 -36.88 -15.50 -4.55
N MET A 100 -35.58 -15.72 -4.73
CA MET A 100 -34.58 -14.75 -4.30
C MET A 100 -34.75 -13.51 -5.15
N ILE A 101 -35.10 -12.37 -4.54
CA ILE A 101 -35.09 -11.08 -5.21
C ILE A 101 -33.62 -10.81 -5.60
N LYS A 102 -33.27 -11.16 -6.83
CA LYS A 102 -31.94 -10.88 -7.37
C LYS A 102 -31.86 -9.37 -7.54
N HIS A 103 -30.99 -8.74 -6.76
CA HIS A 103 -30.63 -7.36 -7.01
C HIS A 103 -30.02 -7.28 -8.40
N ASP A 104 -30.52 -6.38 -9.24
CA ASP A 104 -29.96 -6.19 -10.57
C ASP A 104 -28.67 -5.36 -10.47
N TYR A 105 -27.56 -6.06 -10.33
CA TYR A 105 -26.24 -5.43 -10.32
C TYR A 105 -25.91 -4.74 -11.64
N ALA A 106 -26.60 -5.04 -12.75
CA ALA A 106 -26.35 -4.38 -14.04
C ALA A 106 -26.92 -2.95 -14.11
N THR A 107 -27.97 -2.65 -13.35
CA THR A 107 -28.53 -1.29 -13.24
C THR A 107 -27.99 -0.50 -12.05
N SER A 108 -27.26 -1.17 -11.16
CA SER A 108 -26.66 -0.57 -9.97
C SER A 108 -25.42 0.23 -10.35
N LYS A 109 -25.59 1.54 -10.52
CA LYS A 109 -24.45 2.45 -10.74
C LYS A 109 -23.94 2.96 -9.40
N LEU A 110 -22.62 2.96 -9.24
CA LEU A 110 -21.98 3.70 -8.16
C LEU A 110 -22.33 5.20 -8.30
N PRO A 111 -22.41 5.93 -7.19
CA PRO A 111 -22.55 7.38 -7.23
C PRO A 111 -21.45 8.01 -8.11
N ASP A 112 -21.81 8.99 -8.95
CA ASP A 112 -20.86 9.63 -9.86
C ASP A 112 -19.71 10.33 -9.12
N ASP A 113 -19.94 10.74 -7.87
CA ASP A 113 -18.99 11.41 -6.99
C ASP A 113 -18.10 10.45 -6.18
N ILE A 114 -18.20 9.12 -6.37
CA ILE A 114 -17.50 8.13 -5.53
C ILE A 114 -15.99 8.32 -5.48
N ASN A 115 -15.38 8.82 -6.56
CA ASN A 115 -13.94 9.06 -6.65
C ASN A 115 -13.46 10.26 -5.82
N ASP A 116 -14.36 11.12 -5.34
CA ASP A 116 -14.05 12.26 -4.46
C ASP A 116 -13.87 11.85 -2.99
N PHE A 117 -14.12 10.57 -2.68
CA PHE A 117 -14.10 9.98 -1.33
C PHE A 117 -13.09 8.84 -1.20
N PRO A 118 -11.81 8.96 -1.62
CA PRO A 118 -10.82 7.92 -1.34
C PRO A 118 -10.63 7.80 0.18
N PHE A 119 -10.44 6.58 0.68
CA PHE A 119 -10.28 6.36 2.12
C PHE A 119 -9.09 7.12 2.72
N SER A 120 -8.02 7.33 1.94
CA SER A 120 -6.88 8.15 2.35
C SER A 120 -7.26 9.59 2.72
N LYS A 121 -8.28 10.16 2.09
CA LYS A 121 -8.83 11.49 2.45
C LYS A 121 -9.54 11.44 3.80
N PHE A 122 -10.35 10.41 4.04
CA PHE A 122 -10.97 10.20 5.35
C PHE A 122 -9.94 10.13 6.47
N VAL A 123 -8.83 9.41 6.22
CA VAL A 123 -7.72 9.29 7.17
C VAL A 123 -7.09 10.66 7.44
N GLN A 124 -6.80 11.45 6.40
CA GLN A 124 -6.23 12.80 6.57
C GLN A 124 -7.14 13.72 7.39
N ASP A 125 -8.46 13.61 7.22
CA ASP A 125 -9.42 14.49 7.87
C ASP A 125 -9.77 14.06 9.31
N HIS A 126 -9.59 12.79 9.67
CA HIS A 126 -10.18 12.22 10.89
C HIS A 126 -9.26 11.37 11.75
N PHE A 127 -8.17 10.83 11.22
CA PHE A 127 -7.22 10.12 12.05
C PHE A 127 -6.45 11.11 12.93
N GLN A 128 -6.07 10.67 14.13
CA GLN A 128 -5.16 11.42 14.98
C GLN A 128 -3.80 11.56 14.29
N SER A 129 -3.13 12.70 14.47
CA SER A 129 -1.90 13.07 13.74
C SER A 129 -0.73 12.09 13.88
N GLU A 130 -0.73 11.25 14.92
CA GLU A 130 0.31 10.25 15.18
C GLU A 130 0.09 8.94 14.39
N GLN A 131 -1.07 8.76 13.76
CA GLN A 131 -1.49 7.52 13.14
C GLN A 131 -1.16 7.47 11.65
N GLN A 132 -0.82 6.29 11.16
CA GLN A 132 -0.41 6.09 9.76
C GLN A 132 -1.46 5.30 9.00
N TRP A 133 -1.69 5.67 7.73
CA TRP A 133 -2.52 4.90 6.79
C TRP A 133 -1.72 3.75 6.18
N ARG A 134 -1.58 2.66 6.95
CA ARG A 134 -0.91 1.42 6.57
C ARG A 134 -1.19 0.34 7.58
N MET A 135 -1.08 -0.91 7.17
CA MET A 135 -1.06 -2.05 8.08
C MET A 135 -0.06 -1.81 9.23
N LEU A 136 -0.58 -1.89 10.46
CA LEU A 136 0.21 -1.83 11.67
C LEU A 136 0.61 -3.24 12.09
N ARG A 137 1.86 -3.38 12.51
CA ARG A 137 2.45 -4.64 13.00
C ARG A 137 2.63 -4.66 14.53
N ALA A 138 2.16 -3.60 15.17
CA ALA A 138 2.21 -3.39 16.60
C ALA A 138 0.87 -2.87 17.10
N PRO A 139 0.52 -3.16 18.37
CA PRO A 139 -0.71 -2.67 18.96
C PRO A 139 -0.78 -1.15 18.96
N LEU A 140 -1.99 -0.63 18.75
CA LEU A 140 -2.29 0.78 18.90
C LEU A 140 -1.93 1.26 20.31
N ARG A 141 -1.25 2.40 20.38
CA ARG A 141 -1.04 3.13 21.64
C ARG A 141 -2.19 4.07 21.96
N ASN A 142 -2.77 4.65 20.90
CA ASN A 142 -3.90 5.55 20.92
C ASN A 142 -4.92 5.08 19.86
N SER A 143 -6.19 5.43 20.02
CA SER A 143 -7.22 5.21 19.00
C SER A 143 -6.84 5.85 17.65
N LEU A 144 -7.36 5.30 16.56
CA LEU A 144 -7.17 5.85 15.22
C LEU A 144 -7.91 7.18 15.08
N LEU A 145 -9.15 7.25 15.56
CA LEU A 145 -10.02 8.43 15.52
C LEU A 145 -10.01 9.17 16.87
N HIS A 146 -10.44 10.43 16.84
CA HIS A 146 -10.70 11.19 18.06
C HIS A 146 -11.99 10.72 18.75
N ILE A 147 -11.86 9.76 19.66
CA ILE A 147 -12.95 9.24 20.51
C ILE A 147 -12.81 9.68 21.97
N LYS A 148 -13.85 9.44 22.76
CA LYS A 148 -13.83 9.73 24.21
C LYS A 148 -12.75 8.91 24.90
N TYR A 149 -12.06 9.52 25.87
CA TYR A 149 -11.05 8.83 26.68
C TYR A 149 -11.57 7.54 27.34
N SER A 150 -12.83 7.55 27.79
CA SER A 150 -13.51 6.39 28.38
C SER A 150 -13.58 5.18 27.44
N ASP A 151 -13.66 5.41 26.13
CA ASP A 151 -13.81 4.36 25.12
C ASP A 151 -12.48 4.04 24.41
N SER A 152 -11.43 4.85 24.60
CA SER A 152 -10.13 4.67 23.95
C SER A 152 -9.44 3.36 24.36
N VAL A 153 -9.47 3.02 25.65
CA VAL A 153 -8.90 1.75 26.15
C VAL A 153 -9.60 0.55 25.50
N MET A 154 -10.92 0.64 25.34
CA MET A 154 -11.72 -0.39 24.69
C MET A 154 -11.40 -0.49 23.20
N ALA A 155 -11.29 0.64 22.48
CA ALA A 155 -10.89 0.66 21.07
C ALA A 155 -9.51 0.01 20.84
N ILE A 156 -8.54 0.32 21.70
CA ILE A 156 -7.20 -0.29 21.63
C ILE A 156 -7.27 -1.81 21.85
N GLY A 157 -8.04 -2.27 22.84
CA GLY A 157 -8.26 -3.70 23.08
C GLY A 157 -8.97 -4.40 21.91
N LEU A 158 -9.95 -3.77 21.28
CA LEU A 158 -10.61 -4.29 20.08
C LEU A 158 -9.65 -4.40 18.90
N PHE A 159 -8.77 -3.42 18.72
CA PHE A 159 -7.72 -3.49 17.69
C PHE A 159 -6.75 -4.65 17.94
N GLN A 160 -6.32 -4.86 19.19
CA GLN A 160 -5.51 -6.02 19.54
C GLN A 160 -6.22 -7.32 19.19
N LEU A 161 -7.51 -7.43 19.51
CA LEU A 161 -8.30 -8.61 19.16
C LEU A 161 -8.47 -8.78 17.64
N VAL A 162 -8.55 -7.71 16.86
CA VAL A 162 -8.51 -7.76 15.39
C VAL A 162 -7.18 -8.32 14.90
N MET A 163 -6.04 -7.85 15.43
CA MET A 163 -4.73 -8.41 15.08
C MET A 163 -4.63 -9.90 15.47
N ARG A 164 -5.12 -10.28 16.66
CA ARG A 164 -5.21 -11.69 17.07
C ARG A 164 -6.02 -12.50 16.08
N PHE A 165 -7.19 -11.99 15.70
CA PHE A 165 -8.07 -12.70 14.77
C PHE A 165 -7.38 -12.90 13.43
N MET A 166 -6.68 -11.90 12.89
CA MET A 166 -6.07 -11.97 11.57
C MET A 166 -4.83 -12.87 11.52
N ASP A 167 -3.98 -12.86 12.55
CA ASP A 167 -2.65 -13.47 12.46
C ASP A 167 -2.38 -14.58 13.49
N ASP A 168 -3.25 -14.85 14.48
CA ASP A 168 -3.05 -15.97 15.42
C ASP A 168 -3.63 -17.28 14.89
N GLU A 169 -2.74 -18.19 14.50
CA GLU A 169 -3.05 -19.55 14.07
C GLU A 169 -3.73 -20.41 15.15
N SER A 170 -3.63 -20.04 16.44
CA SER A 170 -4.31 -20.74 17.54
C SER A 170 -5.81 -20.42 17.64
N ILE A 171 -6.27 -19.34 16.98
CA ILE A 171 -7.67 -18.93 16.90
C ILE A 171 -8.29 -19.53 15.64
N THR A 172 -8.72 -20.78 15.77
CA THR A 172 -9.38 -21.54 14.69
C THR A 172 -10.68 -22.17 15.18
N GLY A 173 -11.55 -22.54 14.23
CA GLY A 173 -12.80 -23.25 14.51
C GLY A 173 -13.75 -22.48 15.44
N ALA A 174 -14.11 -23.08 16.57
CA ALA A 174 -15.05 -22.46 17.51
C ALA A 174 -14.51 -21.16 18.14
N LYS A 175 -13.19 -21.05 18.37
CA LYS A 175 -12.58 -19.83 18.90
C LYS A 175 -12.69 -18.67 17.92
N GLU A 176 -12.44 -18.95 16.64
CA GLU A 176 -12.59 -17.97 15.55
C GLU A 176 -14.03 -17.44 15.50
N PHE A 177 -15.01 -18.34 15.55
CA PHE A 177 -16.42 -17.95 15.62
C PHE A 177 -16.72 -17.09 16.86
N ALA A 178 -16.21 -17.46 18.03
CA ALA A 178 -16.42 -16.71 19.27
C ALA A 178 -15.81 -15.29 19.20
N VAL A 179 -14.60 -15.15 18.65
CA VAL A 179 -13.94 -13.84 18.48
C VAL A 179 -14.71 -12.95 17.50
N GLY A 180 -15.11 -13.49 16.35
CA GLY A 180 -15.89 -12.74 15.37
C GLY A 180 -17.22 -12.26 15.94
N ASN A 181 -17.95 -13.13 16.65
CA ASN A 181 -19.20 -12.77 17.32
C ASN A 181 -18.99 -11.74 18.43
N TYR A 182 -17.90 -11.85 19.20
CA TYR A 182 -17.58 -10.88 20.23
C TYR A 182 -17.35 -9.50 19.62
N LEU A 183 -16.54 -9.38 18.56
CA LEU A 183 -16.30 -8.12 17.85
C LEU A 183 -17.61 -7.53 17.30
N VAL A 184 -18.49 -8.34 16.72
CA VAL A 184 -19.81 -7.90 16.26
C VAL A 184 -20.67 -7.38 17.41
N GLN A 185 -20.75 -8.12 18.51
CA GLN A 185 -21.51 -7.72 19.69
C GLN A 185 -21.01 -6.38 20.25
N MET A 186 -19.69 -6.15 20.26
CA MET A 186 -19.11 -4.87 20.65
C MET A 186 -19.56 -3.75 19.71
N GLY A 187 -19.54 -3.95 18.39
CA GLY A 187 -20.08 -2.97 17.44
C GLY A 187 -21.58 -2.71 17.63
N ILE A 188 -22.38 -3.73 17.98
CA ILE A 188 -23.83 -3.57 18.25
C ILE A 188 -24.07 -2.77 19.54
N PHE A 189 -23.42 -3.16 20.66
CA PHE A 189 -23.62 -2.55 21.98
C PHE A 189 -22.93 -1.21 22.16
N LYS A 190 -21.88 -0.93 21.38
CA LYS A 190 -21.12 0.33 21.40
C LYS A 190 -21.12 1.01 20.02
N PRO A 191 -22.26 1.58 19.58
CA PRO A 191 -22.35 2.26 18.29
C PRO A 191 -21.29 3.34 18.07
N GLU A 192 -20.84 4.00 19.14
CA GLU A 192 -19.78 5.00 19.14
C GLU A 192 -18.40 4.47 18.71
N LEU A 193 -18.18 3.15 18.80
CA LEU A 193 -16.93 2.49 18.39
C LEU A 193 -16.98 1.91 16.97
N ARG A 194 -18.15 1.85 16.31
CA ARG A 194 -18.28 1.22 14.98
C ARG A 194 -17.34 1.81 13.96
N GLU A 195 -17.26 3.15 13.92
CA GLU A 195 -16.41 3.85 12.95
C GLU A 195 -14.93 3.55 13.18
N GLU A 196 -14.50 3.53 14.44
CA GLU A 196 -13.15 3.15 14.86
C GLU A 196 -12.84 1.70 14.46
N MET A 197 -13.78 0.77 14.67
CA MET A 197 -13.64 -0.64 14.29
C MET A 197 -13.57 -0.86 12.78
N TYR A 198 -14.31 -0.08 11.98
CA TYR A 198 -14.14 -0.10 10.53
C TYR A 198 -12.77 0.43 10.12
N CYS A 199 -12.29 1.49 10.77
CA CYS A 199 -10.96 2.05 10.52
C CYS A 199 -9.85 1.05 10.86
N HIS A 200 -9.99 0.27 11.95
CA HIS A 200 -9.07 -0.82 12.28
C HIS A 200 -8.92 -1.80 11.13
N LEU A 201 -10.03 -2.29 10.58
CA LEU A 201 -10.01 -3.26 9.49
C LEU A 201 -9.46 -2.66 8.21
N CYS A 202 -9.97 -1.50 7.78
CA CYS A 202 -9.49 -0.84 6.56
C CYS A 202 -7.99 -0.56 6.62
N ASN A 203 -7.47 -0.19 7.79
CA ASN A 203 -6.04 0.05 7.97
C ASN A 203 -5.24 -1.26 7.95
N GLN A 204 -5.74 -2.35 8.55
CA GLN A 204 -5.07 -3.66 8.54
C GLN A 204 -5.16 -4.40 7.20
N THR A 205 -6.14 -4.12 6.35
CA THR A 205 -6.25 -4.70 5.00
C THR A 205 -5.53 -3.84 3.95
N TRP A 206 -5.18 -2.59 4.26
CA TRP A 206 -4.44 -1.72 3.35
C TRP A 206 -2.93 -1.98 3.39
N GLY A 207 -2.38 -2.41 2.26
CA GLY A 207 -0.94 -2.70 2.13
C GLY A 207 -0.49 -3.92 2.92
N ASN A 208 -1.42 -4.83 3.26
CA ASN A 208 -1.12 -6.10 3.89
C ASN A 208 -0.75 -7.13 2.81
N TYR A 209 0.49 -7.61 2.87
CA TYR A 209 1.05 -8.56 1.90
C TYR A 209 0.80 -10.03 2.26
N SER A 210 0.23 -10.32 3.44
CA SER A 210 -0.12 -11.69 3.84
C SER A 210 -1.54 -11.99 3.38
N ASP A 211 -1.68 -12.82 2.34
CA ASP A 211 -2.99 -13.20 1.80
C ASP A 211 -3.90 -13.82 2.87
N ALA A 212 -3.36 -14.70 3.72
CA ALA A 212 -4.12 -15.34 4.80
C ALA A 212 -4.62 -14.33 5.85
N SER A 213 -3.76 -13.38 6.24
CA SER A 213 -4.13 -12.29 7.15
C SER A 213 -5.21 -11.40 6.53
N ASN A 214 -5.02 -11.04 5.26
CA ASN A 214 -5.90 -10.16 4.53
C ASN A 214 -7.28 -10.80 4.34
N GLU A 215 -7.35 -12.08 3.97
CA GLU A 215 -8.60 -12.85 3.85
C GLU A 215 -9.40 -12.82 5.16
N ARG A 216 -8.73 -13.04 6.30
CA ARG A 216 -9.37 -12.96 7.64
C ARG A 216 -9.83 -11.54 7.98
N GLY A 217 -9.07 -10.52 7.59
CA GLY A 217 -9.49 -9.11 7.73
C GLY A 217 -10.73 -8.76 6.90
N TRP A 218 -10.77 -9.19 5.64
CA TRP A 218 -11.92 -9.00 4.75
C TRP A 218 -13.16 -9.78 5.23
N LEU A 219 -12.96 -10.98 5.79
CA LEU A 219 -14.03 -11.75 6.42
C LEU A 219 -14.67 -10.98 7.58
N LEU A 220 -13.87 -10.40 8.48
CA LEU A 220 -14.39 -9.56 9.56
C LEU A 220 -15.10 -8.31 9.04
N LEU A 221 -14.58 -7.68 7.99
CA LEU A 221 -15.20 -6.48 7.41
C LEU A 221 -16.57 -6.80 6.82
N ALA A 222 -16.69 -7.91 6.09
CA ALA A 222 -17.97 -8.41 5.59
C ALA A 222 -18.94 -8.73 6.74
N LEU A 223 -18.45 -9.36 7.80
CA LEU A 223 -19.25 -9.67 8.98
C LEU A 223 -19.80 -8.40 9.65
N PHE A 224 -18.99 -7.34 9.80
CA PHE A 224 -19.46 -6.05 10.33
C PHE A 224 -20.54 -5.44 9.45
N LEU A 225 -20.34 -5.40 8.13
CA LEU A 225 -21.31 -4.87 7.16
C LEU A 225 -22.65 -5.61 7.17
N CYS A 226 -22.65 -6.91 7.49
CA CYS A 226 -23.87 -7.71 7.66
C CYS A 226 -24.65 -7.39 8.94
N CYS A 227 -23.98 -6.88 9.98
CA CYS A 227 -24.56 -6.74 11.32
C CYS A 227 -24.90 -5.29 11.69
N PHE A 228 -24.15 -4.31 11.18
CA PHE A 228 -24.40 -2.89 11.43
C PHE A 228 -23.90 -2.03 10.27
N ALA A 229 -24.54 -0.88 10.07
CA ALA A 229 -24.14 0.07 9.02
C ALA A 229 -22.98 0.96 9.49
N PRO A 230 -22.09 1.39 8.57
CA PRO A 230 -21.13 2.45 8.84
C PRO A 230 -21.85 3.78 9.08
N SER A 231 -21.15 4.74 9.68
CA SER A 231 -21.66 6.10 9.86
C SER A 231 -21.88 6.80 8.52
N SER A 232 -22.74 7.81 8.48
CA SER A 232 -22.99 8.59 7.26
C SER A 232 -21.73 9.25 6.68
N ARG A 233 -20.78 9.64 7.54
CA ARG A 233 -19.49 10.26 7.12
C ARG A 233 -18.49 9.24 6.58
N LEU A 234 -18.51 8.01 7.09
CA LEU A 234 -17.64 6.94 6.63
C LEU A 234 -18.18 6.24 5.38
N TYR A 235 -19.51 6.17 5.21
CA TYR A 235 -20.18 5.37 4.19
C TYR A 235 -19.60 5.50 2.78
N LYS A 236 -19.45 6.73 2.24
CA LYS A 236 -18.92 6.93 0.88
C LYS A 236 -17.45 6.52 0.76
N HIS A 237 -16.66 6.78 1.79
CA HIS A 237 -15.25 6.41 1.84
C HIS A 237 -15.07 4.90 1.90
N LEU A 238 -15.91 4.22 2.69
CA LEU A 238 -15.92 2.76 2.77
C LEU A 238 -16.42 2.14 1.46
N LEU A 239 -17.45 2.72 0.83
CA LEU A 239 -17.92 2.28 -0.48
C LEU A 239 -16.82 2.39 -1.54
N LYS A 240 -16.05 3.49 -1.55
CA LYS A 240 -14.91 3.65 -2.46
C LYS A 240 -13.73 2.74 -2.11
N TYR A 241 -13.59 2.34 -0.85
CA TYR A 241 -12.54 1.43 -0.41
C TYR A 241 -12.78 0.01 -0.90
N VAL A 242 -14.04 -0.44 -0.92
CA VAL A 242 -14.41 -1.80 -1.34
C VAL A 242 -14.64 -1.95 -2.86
N PHE A 243 -14.73 -0.84 -3.62
CA PHE A 243 -14.94 -0.79 -5.07
C PHE A 243 -13.89 0.04 -5.83
#